data_AF-A0A9E2L948-F1
#
_entry.id   AF-A0A9E2L948-F1
#
_cell.length_a   1.000
_cell.length_b   1.000
_cell.length_c   1.000
_cell.angle_alpha   90.00
_cell.angle_beta   90.00
_cell.angle_gamma   90.00
#
_symmetry.space_group_name_H-M   'P 1'
#
loop_
_entity.id
_entity.type
_entity.pdbx_description
1 polymer ?
#
loop_
_entity_poly.entity_id
_entity_poly.type
_entity_poly.pdbx_seq_one_letter_code
_entity_poly.pdbx_strand_id
1 'polypeptide(L)'
;GKKLQPKRNHTNKFRRLYPDYEYRPLTRELIPLCLQLDEEWAALKTVPGEQRAVESEKKAIRRALDHFEELGIIGGTLFVDGKLVAFTYGAPINDSTFDVCVEKADTSYEGAYAMINQEFVNHLPEKYRYINREEDLGIEGLRKAKLSYMPHQVLMKYSMWSSCSLQGKCACEMRSDDELHVEWQTRALWKLCFGDSDSFLDLFFSRKYKPQNNTFFRKDGKVVSALQRLPYRMSYAGLDVAVAYVAGASTLPEQRGRGLMTRLLSEAHRHMYEEGKVFSLLIPASDGLIDFYARSGYVCCNGVGERVNRLSVTPFFVSEISLTQHSETACEEMVDFMEQVYRSMPAAVLHDKDDLQVILQDMSDSGGRIWLARNESSQRLCGMLFLMPQNKDWLIKECLAANSVVADELKRTAQNELCPESRLMDEAFCTQIKVVRVFDALKLYARVHPEADFTLEVTGDLLAGDAAPAVYLVRNGQCSRLEQGAHADRNYTVEALPQLLFDHGGPYMRLMLN
;
A
#
# COMPACT_ATOMS: atom_id res chain seq x y z
N GLY A 1 3.02 14.13 -47.38
CA GLY A 1 3.22 12.68 -47.69
C GLY A 1 1.90 11.89 -47.69
N LYS A 2 1.87 10.70 -48.33
CA LYS A 2 0.67 9.85 -48.48
C LYS A 2 0.06 9.35 -47.15
N LYS A 3 0.86 9.25 -46.08
CA LYS A 3 0.46 8.69 -44.77
C LYS A 3 -0.75 9.36 -44.10
N LEU A 4 -0.93 10.68 -44.25
CA LEU A 4 -2.06 11.43 -43.66
C LEU A 4 -3.18 11.74 -44.67
N GLN A 5 -3.27 10.98 -45.77
CA GLN A 5 -4.30 11.19 -46.79
C GLN A 5 -5.74 11.12 -46.23
N PRO A 6 -6.10 10.18 -45.34
CA PRO A 6 -7.44 10.15 -44.75
C PRO A 6 -7.80 11.44 -44.00
N LYS A 7 -6.86 12.01 -43.24
CA LYS A 7 -7.08 13.28 -42.51
C LYS A 7 -7.27 14.47 -43.44
N ARG A 8 -6.46 14.56 -44.51
CA ARG A 8 -6.65 15.58 -45.55
C ARG A 8 -7.99 15.43 -46.27
N ASN A 9 -8.47 14.20 -46.47
CA ASN A 9 -9.78 13.99 -47.06
C ASN A 9 -10.89 14.54 -46.17
N HIS A 10 -10.81 14.36 -44.84
CA HIS A 10 -11.76 14.96 -43.90
C HIS A 10 -11.72 16.50 -43.93
N THR A 11 -10.53 17.12 -43.91
CA THR A 11 -10.45 18.59 -43.94
C THR A 11 -10.85 19.18 -45.29
N ASN A 12 -10.49 18.53 -46.41
CA ASN A 12 -10.94 18.94 -47.74
C ASN A 12 -12.46 18.79 -47.90
N LYS A 13 -13.05 17.74 -47.32
CA LYS A 13 -14.51 17.56 -47.31
C LYS A 13 -15.18 18.66 -46.49
N PHE A 14 -14.65 18.98 -45.30
CA PHE A 14 -15.14 20.09 -44.48
C PHE A 14 -15.12 21.41 -45.25
N ARG A 15 -13.98 21.79 -45.88
CA ARG A 15 -13.88 23.02 -46.70
C ARG A 15 -14.87 23.06 -47.87
N ARG A 16 -15.20 21.91 -48.45
CA ARG A 16 -16.18 21.84 -49.55
C ARG A 16 -17.62 22.01 -49.06
N LEU A 17 -17.93 21.45 -47.88
CA LEU A 17 -19.27 21.55 -47.29
C LEU A 17 -19.51 22.93 -46.68
N TYR A 18 -18.46 23.56 -46.15
CA TYR A 18 -18.51 24.83 -45.44
C TYR A 18 -17.41 25.75 -46.00
N PRO A 19 -17.58 26.28 -47.23
CA PRO A 19 -16.55 27.09 -47.89
C PRO A 19 -16.25 28.40 -47.16
N ASP A 20 -17.25 28.95 -46.47
CA ASP A 20 -17.17 30.22 -45.74
C ASP A 20 -16.91 30.03 -44.24
N TYR A 21 -16.29 28.90 -43.85
CA TYR A 21 -15.89 28.67 -42.47
C TYR A 21 -14.84 29.72 -42.02
N GLU A 22 -14.83 30.03 -40.73
CA GLU A 22 -13.87 30.96 -40.16
C GLU A 22 -13.15 30.32 -38.97
N TYR A 23 -11.83 30.39 -38.97
CA TYR A 23 -11.03 30.10 -37.80
C TYR A 23 -10.74 31.40 -37.05
N ARG A 24 -11.01 31.43 -35.75
CA ARG A 24 -10.68 32.57 -34.88
C ARG A 24 -9.85 32.08 -33.68
N PRO A 25 -8.76 32.78 -33.31
CA PRO A 25 -8.08 32.51 -32.04
C PRO A 25 -9.07 32.58 -30.88
N LEU A 26 -8.93 31.69 -29.89
CA LEU A 26 -9.76 31.73 -28.69
C LEU A 26 -9.39 32.97 -27.88
N THR A 27 -10.36 33.85 -27.66
CA THR A 27 -10.24 35.02 -26.78
C THR A 27 -11.26 34.94 -25.65
N ARG A 28 -11.13 35.81 -24.65
CA ARG A 28 -12.00 35.81 -23.46
C ARG A 28 -13.47 36.03 -23.82
N GLU A 29 -13.74 36.81 -24.86
CA GLU A 29 -15.08 37.12 -25.36
C GLU A 29 -15.77 35.90 -25.98
N LEU A 30 -15.00 34.91 -26.45
CA LEU A 30 -15.52 33.69 -27.09
C LEU A 30 -15.75 32.54 -26.10
N ILE A 31 -15.24 32.64 -24.87
CA ILE A 31 -15.38 31.60 -23.83
C ILE A 31 -16.84 31.21 -23.58
N PRO A 32 -17.82 32.15 -23.47
CA PRO A 32 -19.22 31.78 -23.27
C PRO A 32 -19.76 30.86 -24.38
N LEU A 33 -19.36 31.10 -25.64
CA LEU A 33 -19.76 30.26 -26.78
C LEU A 33 -19.12 28.87 -26.73
N CYS A 34 -17.88 28.76 -26.27
CA CYS A 34 -17.21 27.46 -26.08
C CYS A 34 -17.89 26.64 -24.97
N LEU A 35 -18.23 27.27 -23.85
CA LEU A 35 -18.94 26.63 -22.75
C LEU A 35 -20.34 26.17 -23.18
N GLN A 36 -21.05 26.98 -23.98
CA GLN A 36 -22.34 26.58 -24.54
C GLN A 36 -22.20 25.34 -25.44
N LEU A 37 -21.20 25.29 -26.33
CA LEU A 37 -20.97 24.13 -27.19
C LEU A 37 -20.64 22.86 -26.37
N ASP A 38 -19.86 22.97 -25.30
CA ASP A 38 -19.56 21.84 -24.42
C ASP A 38 -20.81 21.36 -23.64
N GLU A 39 -21.70 22.28 -23.25
CA GLU A 39 -22.99 21.94 -22.64
C GLU A 39 -23.90 21.18 -23.62
N GLU A 40 -24.04 21.65 -24.85
CA GLU A 40 -24.77 20.98 -25.93
C GLU A 40 -24.21 19.58 -26.20
N TRP A 41 -22.88 19.45 -26.29
CA TRP A 41 -22.20 18.17 -26.50
C TRP A 41 -22.48 17.16 -25.38
N ALA A 42 -22.44 17.62 -24.14
CA ALA A 42 -22.70 16.75 -22.98
C ALA A 42 -24.17 16.33 -22.86
N ALA A 43 -25.12 17.18 -23.27
CA ALA A 43 -26.54 16.81 -23.29
C ALA A 43 -26.84 15.67 -24.27
N LEU A 44 -26.05 15.54 -25.33
CA LEU A 44 -26.15 14.46 -26.33
C LEU A 44 -25.54 13.13 -25.84
N LYS A 45 -24.70 13.14 -24.80
CA LYS A 45 -24.16 11.93 -24.18
C LYS A 45 -25.06 11.41 -23.05
N THR A 46 -26.06 10.60 -23.40
CA THR A 46 -26.87 9.83 -22.45
C THR A 46 -26.43 8.38 -22.41
N VAL A 47 -25.23 8.11 -21.86
CA VAL A 47 -24.79 6.75 -21.53
C VAL A 47 -24.87 6.57 -20.00
N PRO A 48 -25.71 5.64 -19.50
CA PRO A 48 -25.75 5.33 -18.06
C PRO A 48 -24.35 4.95 -17.55
N GLY A 49 -23.88 5.61 -16.49
CA GLY A 49 -22.57 5.36 -15.87
C GLY A 49 -21.44 6.35 -16.23
N GLU A 50 -21.60 7.20 -17.26
CA GLU A 50 -20.57 8.19 -17.65
C GLU A 50 -20.83 9.62 -17.11
N GLN A 51 -21.97 9.86 -16.44
CA GLN A 51 -22.40 11.19 -16.01
C GLN A 51 -21.37 11.93 -15.15
N ARG A 52 -20.74 11.22 -14.21
CA ARG A 52 -19.73 11.80 -13.30
C ARG A 52 -18.44 12.22 -14.02
N ALA A 53 -18.02 11.47 -15.04
CA ALA A 53 -16.85 11.80 -15.85
C ALA A 53 -17.11 13.04 -16.71
N VAL A 54 -18.30 13.11 -17.33
CA VAL A 54 -18.75 14.28 -18.11
C VAL A 54 -18.84 15.53 -17.23
N GLU A 55 -19.36 15.43 -16.01
CA GLU A 55 -19.41 16.56 -15.07
C GLU A 55 -18.02 17.03 -14.62
N SER A 56 -17.09 16.10 -14.44
CA SER A 56 -15.72 16.42 -14.03
C SER A 56 -14.96 17.13 -15.15
N GLU A 57 -15.10 16.66 -16.40
CA GLU A 57 -14.53 17.31 -17.58
C GLU A 57 -15.09 18.74 -17.75
N LYS A 58 -16.40 18.92 -17.62
CA LYS A 58 -17.04 20.26 -17.63
C LYS A 58 -16.44 21.22 -16.61
N LYS A 59 -16.26 20.75 -15.38
CA LYS A 59 -15.66 21.55 -14.30
C LYS A 59 -14.22 21.92 -14.63
N ALA A 60 -13.44 21.00 -15.22
CA ALA A 60 -12.07 21.26 -15.63
C ALA A 60 -12.01 22.28 -16.78
N ILE A 61 -12.86 22.15 -17.80
CA ILE A 61 -12.96 23.10 -18.92
C ILE A 61 -13.32 24.49 -18.41
N ARG A 62 -14.39 24.60 -17.62
CA ARG A 62 -14.84 25.88 -17.06
C ARG A 62 -13.73 26.54 -16.23
N ARG A 63 -13.11 25.79 -15.31
CA ARG A 63 -12.02 26.31 -14.48
C ARG A 63 -10.82 26.76 -15.32
N ALA A 64 -10.42 25.99 -16.33
CA ALA A 64 -9.31 26.37 -17.20
C ALA A 64 -9.61 27.68 -17.94
N LEU A 65 -10.80 27.81 -18.52
CA LEU A 65 -11.21 29.02 -19.24
C LEU A 65 -11.44 30.23 -18.30
N ASP A 66 -11.92 30.02 -17.08
CA ASP A 66 -12.04 31.10 -16.08
C ASP A 66 -10.66 31.69 -15.71
N HIS A 67 -9.61 30.87 -15.75
CA HIS A 67 -8.21 31.23 -15.49
C HIS A 67 -7.36 31.35 -16.78
N PHE A 68 -8.00 31.68 -17.92
CA PHE A 68 -7.39 31.67 -19.26
C PHE A 68 -6.04 32.39 -19.35
N GLU A 69 -5.95 33.62 -18.83
CA GLU A 69 -4.73 34.45 -18.89
C GLU A 69 -3.65 33.93 -17.93
N GLU A 70 -4.03 33.56 -16.71
CA GLU A 70 -3.12 33.07 -15.66
C GLU A 70 -2.42 31.78 -16.06
N LEU A 71 -3.15 30.90 -16.75
CA LEU A 71 -2.64 29.62 -17.26
C LEU A 71 -1.90 29.76 -18.59
N GLY A 72 -1.86 30.96 -19.19
CA GLY A 72 -1.26 31.19 -20.49
C GLY A 72 -1.88 30.35 -21.60
N ILE A 73 -3.20 30.12 -21.53
CA ILE A 73 -3.91 29.25 -22.48
C ILE A 73 -3.88 29.87 -23.87
N ILE A 74 -3.58 29.03 -24.86
CA ILE A 74 -3.70 29.35 -26.28
C ILE A 74 -4.73 28.41 -26.87
N GLY A 75 -5.69 28.94 -27.62
CA GLY A 75 -6.75 28.14 -28.23
C GLY A 75 -7.21 28.66 -29.57
N GLY A 76 -8.10 27.90 -30.19
CA GLY A 76 -8.73 28.23 -31.46
C GLY A 76 -10.19 27.83 -31.47
N THR A 77 -10.96 28.49 -32.32
CA THR A 77 -12.39 28.27 -32.51
C THR A 77 -12.70 28.20 -33.99
N LEU A 78 -13.73 27.43 -34.35
CA LEU A 78 -14.20 27.25 -35.71
C LEU A 78 -15.65 27.70 -35.81
N PHE A 79 -15.94 28.55 -36.78
CA PHE A 79 -17.27 29.06 -37.08
C PHE A 79 -17.75 28.61 -38.45
N VAL A 80 -19.04 28.29 -38.56
CA VAL A 80 -19.77 28.05 -39.82
C VAL A 80 -21.07 28.82 -39.73
N ASP A 81 -21.37 29.65 -40.74
CA ASP A 81 -22.57 30.51 -40.79
C ASP A 81 -22.76 31.36 -39.50
N GLY A 82 -21.65 31.82 -38.91
CA GLY A 82 -21.65 32.58 -37.66
C GLY A 82 -21.88 31.78 -36.38
N LYS A 83 -22.13 30.46 -36.46
CA LYS A 83 -22.22 29.55 -35.30
C LYS A 83 -20.85 28.97 -34.95
N LEU A 84 -20.48 28.95 -33.67
CA LEU A 84 -19.30 28.22 -33.18
C LEU A 84 -19.59 26.71 -33.24
N VAL A 85 -18.81 25.97 -34.02
CA VAL A 85 -19.00 24.52 -34.27
C VAL A 85 -17.87 23.67 -33.72
N ALA A 86 -16.72 24.26 -33.38
CA ALA A 86 -15.63 23.58 -32.70
C ALA A 86 -14.75 24.55 -31.90
N PHE A 87 -14.11 24.06 -30.85
CA PHE A 87 -13.02 24.77 -30.17
C PHE A 87 -11.96 23.79 -29.66
N THR A 88 -10.76 24.33 -29.46
CA THR A 88 -9.65 23.62 -28.83
C THR A 88 -8.80 24.61 -28.06
N TYR A 89 -8.15 24.15 -26.99
CA TYR A 89 -7.16 24.95 -26.28
C TYR A 89 -6.12 24.07 -25.62
N GLY A 90 -5.01 24.70 -25.24
CA GLY A 90 -3.92 24.04 -24.56
C GLY A 90 -2.88 25.03 -24.06
N ALA A 91 -1.74 24.50 -23.63
CA ALA A 91 -0.64 25.29 -23.10
C ALA A 91 0.73 24.68 -23.45
N PRO A 92 1.81 25.48 -23.48
CA PRO A 92 3.16 24.96 -23.66
C PRO A 92 3.58 24.06 -22.50
N ILE A 93 4.16 22.89 -22.79
CA ILE A 93 4.82 22.05 -21.78
C ILE A 93 6.26 22.55 -21.55
N ASN A 94 6.95 22.86 -22.65
CA ASN A 94 8.31 23.39 -22.68
C ASN A 94 8.55 24.14 -24.01
N ASP A 95 9.79 24.56 -24.27
CA ASP A 95 10.15 25.37 -25.44
C ASP A 95 9.88 24.71 -26.81
N SER A 96 9.74 23.38 -26.86
CA SER A 96 9.59 22.60 -28.10
C SER A 96 8.33 21.74 -28.17
N THR A 97 7.55 21.66 -27.09
CA THR A 97 6.34 20.81 -27.00
C THR A 97 5.14 21.59 -26.51
N PHE A 98 4.03 21.48 -27.24
CA PHE A 98 2.73 22.06 -26.89
C PHE A 98 1.72 20.97 -26.51
N ASP A 99 0.95 21.15 -25.45
CA ASP A 99 -0.12 20.25 -25.05
C ASP A 99 -1.47 20.73 -25.56
N VAL A 100 -2.25 19.83 -26.16
CA VAL A 100 -3.65 20.08 -26.52
C VAL A 100 -4.51 19.42 -25.44
N CYS A 101 -4.98 20.24 -24.49
CA CYS A 101 -5.73 19.77 -23.33
C CYS A 101 -7.18 19.42 -23.70
N VAL A 102 -7.81 20.20 -24.59
CA VAL A 102 -9.23 20.01 -24.94
C VAL A 102 -9.45 20.21 -26.44
N GLU A 103 -10.29 19.36 -27.02
CA GLU A 103 -10.78 19.46 -28.39
C GLU A 103 -12.25 19.05 -28.43
N LYS A 104 -13.13 19.98 -28.80
CA LYS A 104 -14.59 19.77 -28.85
C LYS A 104 -15.11 20.23 -30.21
N ALA A 105 -16.03 19.46 -30.77
CA ALA A 105 -16.72 19.82 -32.00
C ALA A 105 -18.13 19.24 -32.03
N ASP A 106 -19.04 19.97 -32.68
CA ASP A 106 -20.38 19.53 -33.00
C ASP A 106 -20.30 18.40 -34.05
N THR A 107 -20.77 17.21 -33.69
CA THR A 107 -20.68 16.01 -34.54
C THR A 107 -21.61 16.04 -35.75
N SER A 108 -22.56 16.99 -35.80
CA SER A 108 -23.37 17.24 -36.99
C SER A 108 -22.58 17.88 -38.15
N TYR A 109 -21.41 18.48 -37.85
CA TYR A 109 -20.54 19.10 -38.85
C TYR A 109 -19.45 18.12 -39.28
N GLU A 110 -19.64 17.50 -40.44
CA GLU A 110 -18.76 16.43 -40.89
C GLU A 110 -17.34 16.95 -41.17
N GLY A 111 -16.37 16.43 -40.41
CA GLY A 111 -14.96 16.80 -40.52
C GLY A 111 -14.51 17.89 -39.56
N ALA A 112 -15.40 18.44 -38.71
CA ALA A 112 -15.08 19.53 -37.78
C ALA A 112 -13.89 19.24 -36.86
N TYR A 113 -13.83 18.04 -36.25
CA TYR A 113 -12.69 17.60 -35.42
C TYR A 113 -11.35 17.61 -36.18
N ALA A 114 -11.33 17.10 -37.43
CA ALA A 114 -10.12 17.11 -38.23
C ALA A 114 -9.73 18.54 -38.65
N MET A 115 -10.73 19.40 -38.85
CA MET A 115 -10.54 20.78 -39.26
C MET A 115 -9.97 21.64 -38.14
N ILE A 116 -10.60 21.65 -36.96
CA ILE A 116 -10.11 22.43 -35.81
C ILE A 116 -8.70 21.99 -35.40
N ASN A 117 -8.42 20.68 -35.48
CA ASN A 117 -7.08 20.15 -35.19
C ASN A 117 -6.02 20.70 -36.17
N GLN A 118 -6.33 20.69 -37.48
CA GLN A 118 -5.42 21.21 -38.50
C GLN A 118 -5.24 22.72 -38.38
N GLU A 119 -6.34 23.47 -38.27
CA GLU A 119 -6.28 24.94 -38.18
C GLU A 119 -5.53 25.38 -36.93
N PHE A 120 -5.82 24.79 -35.77
CA PHE A 120 -5.13 25.17 -34.54
C PHE A 120 -3.63 24.95 -34.61
N VAL A 121 -3.18 23.77 -35.06
CA VAL A 121 -1.74 23.47 -35.16
C VAL A 121 -1.05 24.37 -36.19
N ASN A 122 -1.73 24.75 -37.29
CA ASN A 122 -1.18 25.68 -38.27
C ASN A 122 -0.97 27.11 -37.72
N HIS A 123 -1.70 27.48 -36.67
CA HIS A 123 -1.59 28.79 -36.02
C HIS A 123 -0.73 28.78 -34.75
N LEU A 124 -0.19 27.62 -34.35
CA LEU A 124 0.77 27.54 -33.25
C LEU A 124 2.16 28.05 -33.71
N PRO A 125 2.95 28.66 -32.80
CA PRO A 125 4.31 29.08 -33.11
C PRO A 125 5.18 27.92 -33.63
N GLU A 126 5.96 28.19 -34.69
CA GLU A 126 6.81 27.17 -35.37
C GLU A 126 7.85 26.51 -34.44
N LYS A 127 8.16 27.10 -33.28
CA LYS A 127 9.06 26.52 -32.28
C LYS A 127 8.55 25.18 -31.70
N TYR A 128 7.23 24.94 -31.73
CA TYR A 128 6.65 23.70 -31.22
C TYR A 128 6.79 22.57 -32.23
N ARG A 129 7.83 21.76 -32.06
CA ARG A 129 8.11 20.59 -32.88
C ARG A 129 7.23 19.40 -32.55
N TYR A 130 6.76 19.30 -31.30
CA TYR A 130 5.93 18.21 -30.82
C TYR A 130 4.59 18.74 -30.30
N ILE A 131 3.52 18.04 -30.70
CA ILE A 131 2.17 18.27 -30.18
C ILE A 131 1.79 17.06 -29.33
N ASN A 132 1.66 17.26 -28.03
CA ASN A 132 1.07 16.26 -27.15
C ASN A 132 -0.45 16.38 -27.26
N ARG A 133 -1.10 15.28 -27.64
CA ARG A 133 -2.57 15.17 -27.62
C ARG A 133 -2.90 14.25 -26.46
N GLU A 134 -3.79 14.72 -25.58
CA GLU A 134 -4.25 14.11 -24.33
C GLU A 134 -4.48 12.57 -24.36
N GLU A 135 -4.68 12.00 -23.17
CA GLU A 135 -4.87 10.55 -23.06
C GLU A 135 -6.16 10.03 -23.71
N ASP A 136 -6.13 8.78 -24.16
CA ASP A 136 -7.30 8.13 -24.74
C ASP A 136 -8.22 7.48 -23.69
N LEU A 137 -7.88 7.62 -22.40
CA LEU A 137 -8.68 7.14 -21.26
C LEU A 137 -9.05 5.64 -21.33
N GLY A 138 -8.33 4.85 -22.15
CA GLY A 138 -8.67 3.46 -22.44
C GLY A 138 -9.87 3.27 -23.38
N ILE A 139 -10.44 4.35 -23.93
CA ILE A 139 -11.57 4.32 -24.86
C ILE A 139 -11.06 3.99 -26.27
N GLU A 140 -11.53 2.86 -26.83
CA GLU A 140 -11.05 2.33 -28.11
C GLU A 140 -11.20 3.34 -29.25
N GLY A 141 -12.30 4.09 -29.28
CA GLY A 141 -12.54 5.15 -30.26
C GLY A 141 -11.49 6.27 -30.20
N LEU A 142 -11.11 6.71 -28.99
CA LEU A 142 -10.07 7.71 -28.79
C LEU A 142 -8.69 7.17 -29.18
N ARG A 143 -8.39 5.91 -28.83
CA ARG A 143 -7.15 5.23 -29.25
C ARG A 143 -7.03 5.16 -30.78
N LYS A 144 -8.11 4.76 -31.48
CA LYS A 144 -8.16 4.75 -32.95
C LYS A 144 -7.94 6.15 -33.52
N ALA A 145 -8.60 7.17 -32.97
CA ALA A 145 -8.43 8.55 -33.40
C ALA A 145 -6.97 9.03 -33.22
N LYS A 146 -6.34 8.73 -32.08
CA LYS A 146 -4.93 9.10 -31.80
C LYS A 146 -3.96 8.42 -32.75
N LEU A 147 -4.08 7.10 -32.94
CA LEU A 147 -3.22 6.33 -33.85
C LEU A 147 -3.39 6.74 -35.32
N SER A 148 -4.58 7.21 -35.71
CA SER A 148 -4.84 7.68 -37.08
C SER A 148 -4.03 8.91 -37.51
N TYR A 149 -3.42 9.64 -36.56
CA TYR A 149 -2.49 10.74 -36.84
C TYR A 149 -1.03 10.28 -36.94
N MET A 150 -0.76 8.97 -36.87
CA MET A 150 0.59 8.38 -36.97
C MET A 150 1.58 9.05 -35.99
N PRO A 151 1.33 8.96 -34.67
CA PRO A 151 2.09 9.70 -33.67
C PRO A 151 3.58 9.33 -33.71
N HIS A 152 4.45 10.31 -33.46
CA HIS A 152 5.88 10.09 -33.34
C HIS A 152 6.22 9.14 -32.18
N GLN A 153 5.50 9.30 -31.05
CA GLN A 153 5.62 8.45 -29.87
C GLN A 153 4.25 8.35 -29.19
N VAL A 154 3.94 7.19 -28.63
CA VAL A 154 2.84 7.01 -27.67
C VAL A 154 3.47 6.92 -26.29
N LEU A 155 3.23 7.93 -25.46
CA LEU A 155 3.79 7.98 -24.10
C LEU A 155 3.04 7.01 -23.18
N MET A 156 3.79 6.29 -22.34
CA MET A 156 3.24 5.54 -21.22
C MET A 156 2.97 6.53 -20.09
N LYS A 157 1.69 6.80 -19.80
CA LYS A 157 1.30 7.62 -18.65
C LYS A 157 1.16 6.74 -17.41
N TYR A 158 1.67 7.22 -16.29
CA TYR A 158 1.47 6.61 -14.97
C TYR A 158 0.61 7.54 -14.15
N SER A 159 -0.47 7.03 -13.56
CA SER A 159 -1.27 7.78 -12.59
C SER A 159 -0.85 7.34 -11.19
N MET A 160 -0.23 8.25 -10.46
CA MET A 160 0.13 8.05 -9.06
C MET A 160 -0.94 8.70 -8.20
N TRP A 161 -1.63 7.90 -7.40
CA TRP A 161 -2.65 8.39 -6.48
C TRP A 161 -2.04 8.42 -5.08
N SER A 162 -1.91 9.62 -4.52
CA SER A 162 -1.67 9.81 -3.09
C SER A 162 -3.03 9.98 -2.43
N SER A 163 -3.38 9.09 -1.50
CA SER A 163 -4.53 9.28 -0.62
C SER A 163 -4.22 10.39 0.38
N CYS A 164 -4.21 11.65 -0.08
CA CYS A 164 -4.08 12.78 0.82
C CYS A 164 -5.43 13.05 1.49
N SER A 165 -5.43 12.94 2.82
CA SER A 165 -6.55 13.26 3.70
C SER A 165 -6.81 14.77 3.72
N LEU A 166 -7.92 15.20 3.09
CA LEU A 166 -8.55 16.46 3.49
C LEU A 166 -9.20 16.23 4.86
N GLN A 167 -8.52 16.67 5.92
CA GLN A 167 -9.10 16.79 7.25
C GLN A 167 -10.25 17.80 7.22
N GLY A 168 -11.47 17.29 7.12
CA GLY A 168 -12.70 18.06 7.30
C GLY A 168 -13.79 17.11 7.80
N LYS A 169 -14.14 17.23 9.08
CA LYS A 169 -15.12 16.41 9.80
C LYS A 169 -16.41 16.23 8.99
N CYS A 170 -16.74 14.98 8.66
CA CYS A 170 -18.12 14.54 8.46
C CYS A 170 -18.27 13.11 8.99
N ALA A 171 -19.04 12.98 10.07
CA ALA A 171 -19.43 11.71 10.66
C ALA A 171 -20.49 11.01 9.78
N CYS A 172 -20.03 10.47 8.65
CA CYS A 172 -20.66 9.44 7.81
C CYS A 172 -19.80 9.26 6.55
N GLU A 173 -18.68 8.53 6.65
CA GLU A 173 -17.79 8.32 5.51
C GLU A 173 -18.44 7.36 4.48
N MET A 174 -19.18 7.93 3.53
CA MET A 174 -19.38 7.31 2.23
C MET A 174 -18.00 7.20 1.54
N ARG A 175 -17.42 5.98 1.55
CA ARG A 175 -16.22 5.65 0.77
C ARG A 175 -16.45 6.02 -0.70
N SER A 176 -15.47 6.63 -1.34
CA SER A 176 -15.61 6.98 -2.76
C SER A 176 -15.61 5.72 -3.64
N ASP A 177 -16.33 5.72 -4.77
CA ASP A 177 -16.38 4.57 -5.70
C ASP A 177 -14.99 4.06 -6.13
N ASP A 178 -13.98 4.95 -6.20
CA ASP A 178 -12.60 4.59 -6.56
C ASP A 178 -11.86 3.86 -5.42
N GLU A 179 -12.12 4.18 -4.16
CA GLU A 179 -11.54 3.47 -3.00
C GLU A 179 -12.09 2.06 -2.87
N LEU A 180 -13.42 1.90 -3.04
CA LEU A 180 -14.03 0.57 -3.11
C LEU A 180 -13.38 -0.22 -4.26
N HIS A 181 -13.19 0.41 -5.43
CA HIS A 181 -12.54 -0.24 -6.56
C HIS A 181 -11.11 -0.73 -6.26
N VAL A 182 -10.31 0.06 -5.54
CA VAL A 182 -8.94 -0.33 -5.13
C VAL A 182 -8.96 -1.46 -4.11
N GLU A 183 -9.82 -1.41 -3.10
CA GLU A 183 -9.97 -2.48 -2.11
C GLU A 183 -10.29 -3.82 -2.77
N TRP A 184 -11.29 -3.85 -3.66
CA TRP A 184 -11.67 -5.04 -4.42
C TRP A 184 -10.53 -5.55 -5.32
N GLN A 185 -9.81 -4.65 -5.99
CA GLN A 185 -8.68 -5.02 -6.85
C GLN A 185 -7.49 -5.55 -6.03
N THR A 186 -7.20 -4.96 -4.87
CA THR A 186 -6.17 -5.45 -3.94
C THR A 186 -6.55 -6.82 -3.37
N ARG A 187 -7.81 -7.03 -2.98
CA ARG A 187 -8.33 -8.35 -2.53
C ARG A 187 -8.19 -9.39 -3.64
N ALA A 188 -8.58 -9.05 -4.87
CA ALA A 188 -8.45 -9.95 -6.01
C ALA A 188 -6.98 -10.27 -6.34
N LEU A 189 -6.10 -9.27 -6.24
CA LEU A 189 -4.65 -9.44 -6.43
C LEU A 189 -4.03 -10.33 -5.35
N TRP A 190 -4.43 -10.15 -4.08
CA TRP A 190 -4.03 -11.02 -2.98
C TRP A 190 -4.43 -12.46 -3.26
N LYS A 191 -5.72 -12.70 -3.53
CA LYS A 191 -6.26 -14.03 -3.84
C LYS A 191 -5.50 -14.70 -4.99
N LEU A 192 -5.17 -13.94 -6.03
CA LEU A 192 -4.39 -14.46 -7.16
C LEU A 192 -2.97 -14.87 -6.76
N CYS A 193 -2.33 -14.16 -5.82
CA CYS A 193 -0.94 -14.41 -5.44
C CYS A 193 -0.79 -15.52 -4.41
N PHE A 194 -1.73 -15.64 -3.47
CA PHE A 194 -1.63 -16.54 -2.32
C PHE A 194 -2.63 -17.70 -2.36
N GLY A 195 -3.77 -17.54 -3.05
CA GLY A 195 -4.78 -18.59 -3.16
C GLY A 195 -5.67 -18.73 -1.92
N ASP A 196 -5.62 -17.78 -1.00
CA ASP A 196 -6.40 -17.83 0.25
C ASP A 196 -7.91 -17.88 0.00
N SER A 197 -8.63 -18.43 0.98
CA SER A 197 -10.08 -18.63 0.90
C SER A 197 -10.83 -17.28 0.86
N ASP A 198 -12.02 -17.28 0.24
CA ASP A 198 -12.85 -16.08 0.25
C ASP A 198 -13.29 -15.69 1.67
N SER A 199 -13.52 -16.68 2.56
CA SER A 199 -13.91 -16.42 3.94
C SER A 199 -12.81 -15.69 4.72
N PHE A 200 -11.55 -16.12 4.59
CA PHE A 200 -10.41 -15.44 5.17
C PHE A 200 -10.27 -14.00 4.62
N LEU A 201 -10.31 -13.85 3.29
CA LEU A 201 -10.16 -12.55 2.66
C LEU A 201 -11.30 -11.59 3.04
N ASP A 202 -12.54 -12.05 3.12
CA ASP A 202 -13.66 -11.21 3.57
C ASP A 202 -13.49 -10.75 5.02
N LEU A 203 -12.99 -11.63 5.87
CA LEU A 203 -12.70 -11.30 7.26
C LEU A 203 -11.54 -10.31 7.39
N PHE A 204 -10.43 -10.55 6.69
CA PHE A 204 -9.27 -9.66 6.69
C PHE A 204 -9.64 -8.27 6.17
N PHE A 205 -10.32 -8.19 5.02
CA PHE A 205 -10.66 -6.91 4.40
C PHE A 205 -11.75 -6.15 5.17
N SER A 206 -12.67 -6.84 5.84
CA SER A 206 -13.67 -6.18 6.68
C SER A 206 -13.11 -5.62 7.99
N ARG A 207 -12.12 -6.30 8.61
CA ARG A 207 -11.60 -5.92 9.94
C ARG A 207 -10.27 -5.18 9.92
N LYS A 208 -9.32 -5.64 9.09
CA LYS A 208 -7.92 -5.21 9.14
C LYS A 208 -7.52 -4.28 8.00
N TYR A 209 -8.11 -4.44 6.81
CA TYR A 209 -7.85 -3.51 5.71
C TYR A 209 -8.33 -2.10 6.06
N LYS A 210 -7.42 -1.12 5.89
CA LYS A 210 -7.71 0.30 5.93
C LYS A 210 -7.04 0.96 4.72
N PRO A 211 -7.74 1.79 3.93
CA PRO A 211 -7.16 2.44 2.75
C PRO A 211 -5.85 3.17 3.03
N GLN A 212 -5.72 3.80 4.20
CA GLN A 212 -4.54 4.57 4.62
C GLN A 212 -3.29 3.68 4.81
N ASN A 213 -3.49 2.41 5.14
CA ASN A 213 -2.41 1.45 5.35
C ASN A 213 -2.06 0.67 4.07
N ASN A 214 -2.80 0.85 2.97
CA ASN A 214 -2.60 0.14 1.71
C ASN A 214 -1.72 0.95 0.76
N THR A 215 -0.58 0.40 0.34
CA THR A 215 0.32 1.01 -0.64
C THR A 215 0.28 0.19 -1.93
N PHE A 216 0.01 0.81 -3.08
CA PHE A 216 -0.24 0.07 -4.32
C PHE A 216 0.22 0.81 -5.58
N PHE A 217 0.48 0.04 -6.64
CA PHE A 217 0.67 0.53 -8.01
C PHE A 217 -0.55 0.20 -8.85
N ARG A 218 -1.05 1.20 -9.58
CA ARG A 218 -2.13 1.06 -10.56
C ARG A 218 -1.58 1.28 -11.97
N LYS A 219 -1.95 0.40 -12.91
CA LYS A 219 -1.62 0.49 -14.33
C LYS A 219 -2.87 0.21 -15.15
N ASP A 220 -3.20 1.11 -16.07
CA ASP A 220 -4.38 1.01 -16.94
C ASP A 220 -5.68 0.75 -16.14
N GLY A 221 -5.85 1.49 -15.04
CA GLY A 221 -7.01 1.36 -14.16
C GLY A 221 -6.98 0.17 -13.18
N LYS A 222 -5.98 -0.72 -13.24
CA LYS A 222 -5.89 -1.94 -12.41
C LYS A 222 -4.76 -1.87 -11.39
N VAL A 223 -5.02 -2.26 -10.15
CA VAL A 223 -3.97 -2.52 -9.15
C VAL A 223 -3.14 -3.71 -9.63
N VAL A 224 -1.85 -3.48 -9.85
CA VAL A 224 -0.90 -4.49 -10.37
C VAL A 224 0.12 -4.95 -9.33
N SER A 225 0.28 -4.19 -8.26
CA SER A 225 1.15 -4.52 -7.13
C SER A 225 0.60 -3.79 -5.89
N ALA A 226 0.55 -4.45 -4.73
CA ALA A 226 0.05 -3.85 -3.50
C ALA A 226 0.68 -4.52 -2.27
N LEU A 227 0.74 -3.79 -1.16
CA LEU A 227 1.05 -4.30 0.17
C LEU A 227 0.24 -3.51 1.21
N GLN A 228 0.07 -4.09 2.40
CA GLN A 228 -0.53 -3.40 3.54
C GLN A 228 0.50 -3.21 4.67
N ARG A 229 0.38 -2.10 5.38
CA ARG A 229 1.21 -1.70 6.52
C ARG A 229 0.37 -1.80 7.79
N LEU A 230 0.17 -3.02 8.30
CA LEU A 230 -0.68 -3.24 9.46
C LEU A 230 -0.02 -2.66 10.72
N PRO A 231 -0.66 -1.72 11.44
CA PRO A 231 -0.09 -1.15 12.64
C PRO A 231 -0.19 -2.17 13.79
N TYR A 232 0.93 -2.42 14.47
CA TYR A 232 0.99 -3.27 15.65
C TYR A 232 1.68 -2.54 16.82
N ARG A 233 1.48 -3.08 18.03
CA ARG A 233 2.32 -2.79 19.18
C ARG A 233 3.32 -3.92 19.37
N MET A 234 4.52 -3.58 19.81
CA MET A 234 5.52 -4.55 20.23
C MET A 234 5.96 -4.20 21.65
N SER A 235 5.97 -5.19 22.54
CA SER A 235 6.68 -5.09 23.82
C SER A 235 8.17 -5.20 23.54
N TYR A 236 8.97 -4.27 24.06
CA TYR A 236 10.43 -4.30 24.03
C TYR A 236 10.96 -4.03 25.44
N ALA A 237 11.42 -5.09 26.12
CA ALA A 237 11.76 -5.06 27.55
C ALA A 237 10.67 -4.40 28.42
N GLY A 238 9.39 -4.69 28.13
CA GLY A 238 8.23 -4.13 28.81
C GLY A 238 7.78 -2.74 28.34
N LEU A 239 8.53 -2.09 27.44
CA LEU A 239 8.13 -0.82 26.82
C LEU A 239 7.22 -1.07 25.61
N ASP A 240 6.20 -0.23 25.43
CA ASP A 240 5.36 -0.26 24.23
C ASP A 240 6.05 0.48 23.07
N VAL A 241 6.24 -0.23 21.96
CA VAL A 241 6.85 0.28 20.73
C VAL A 241 5.86 0.19 19.58
N ALA A 242 5.65 1.30 18.87
CA ALA A 242 4.84 1.32 17.66
C ALA A 242 5.63 0.70 16.49
N VAL A 243 5.08 -0.34 15.89
CA VAL A 243 5.67 -1.05 14.74
C VAL A 243 4.64 -1.20 13.63
N ALA A 244 5.08 -1.61 12.44
CA ALA A 244 4.18 -1.97 11.35
C ALA A 244 4.60 -3.27 10.69
N TYR A 245 3.61 -4.13 10.44
CA TYR A 245 3.77 -5.42 9.76
C TYR A 245 3.41 -5.28 8.28
N VAL A 246 4.29 -5.70 7.38
CA VAL A 246 4.01 -5.74 5.94
C VAL A 246 3.25 -7.03 5.64
N ALA A 247 1.98 -6.91 5.28
CA ALA A 247 1.12 -8.01 4.90
C ALA A 247 0.77 -7.94 3.39
N GLY A 248 0.36 -9.08 2.83
CA GLY A 248 -0.27 -9.16 1.51
C GLY A 248 0.55 -8.60 0.36
N ALA A 249 1.88 -8.61 0.46
CA ALA A 249 2.80 -8.07 -0.53
C ALA A 249 2.68 -8.84 -1.87
N SER A 250 1.82 -8.33 -2.75
CA SER A 250 1.36 -9.00 -3.95
C SER A 250 1.78 -8.25 -5.19
N THR A 251 2.15 -8.97 -6.25
CA THR A 251 2.40 -8.39 -7.58
C THR A 251 1.91 -9.36 -8.64
N LEU A 252 1.15 -8.85 -9.62
CA LEU A 252 0.64 -9.64 -10.73
C LEU A 252 1.79 -10.43 -11.39
N PRO A 253 1.64 -11.74 -11.63
CA PRO A 253 2.70 -12.59 -12.18
C PRO A 253 3.43 -11.99 -13.38
N GLU A 254 2.70 -11.44 -14.34
CA GLU A 254 3.19 -10.83 -15.58
C GLU A 254 3.88 -9.45 -15.39
N GLN A 255 3.73 -8.85 -14.20
CA GLN A 255 4.38 -7.59 -13.81
C GLN A 255 5.58 -7.80 -12.86
N ARG A 256 5.88 -9.05 -12.46
CA ARG A 256 7.04 -9.37 -11.62
C ARG A 256 8.37 -9.09 -12.37
N GLY A 257 9.45 -8.93 -11.61
CA GLY A 257 10.78 -8.62 -12.15
C GLY A 257 10.97 -7.17 -12.62
N ARG A 258 9.99 -6.29 -12.42
CA ARG A 258 10.03 -4.86 -12.84
C ARG A 258 10.36 -3.88 -11.71
N GLY A 259 10.73 -4.38 -10.53
CA GLY A 259 11.05 -3.56 -9.35
C GLY A 259 9.85 -2.88 -8.67
N LEU A 260 8.61 -3.25 -9.00
CA LEU A 260 7.40 -2.63 -8.43
C LEU A 260 7.33 -2.78 -6.91
N MET A 261 7.47 -4.01 -6.40
CA MET A 261 7.40 -4.27 -4.97
C MET A 261 8.53 -3.59 -4.19
N THR A 262 9.75 -3.52 -4.75
CA THR A 262 10.87 -2.77 -4.13
C THR A 262 10.53 -1.29 -3.97
N ARG A 263 9.88 -0.67 -4.96
CA ARG A 263 9.42 0.72 -4.87
C ARG A 263 8.28 0.88 -3.85
N LEU A 264 7.34 -0.07 -3.78
CA LEU A 264 6.29 -0.05 -2.76
C LEU A 264 6.85 -0.16 -1.36
N LEU A 265 7.84 -1.03 -1.13
CA LEU A 265 8.50 -1.17 0.16
C LEU A 265 9.21 0.13 0.57
N SER A 266 9.95 0.76 -0.35
CA SER A 266 10.60 2.05 -0.08
C SER A 266 9.60 3.13 0.34
N GLU A 267 8.49 3.25 -0.38
CA GLU A 267 7.43 4.21 -0.04
C GLU A 267 6.72 3.85 1.29
N ALA A 268 6.48 2.56 1.51
CA ALA A 268 5.90 2.06 2.74
C ALA A 268 6.78 2.38 3.96
N HIS A 269 8.10 2.24 3.84
CA HIS A 269 9.05 2.59 4.89
C HIS A 269 9.06 4.09 5.17
N ARG A 270 8.94 4.94 4.14
CA ARG A 270 8.81 6.39 4.31
C ARG A 270 7.55 6.77 5.08
N HIS A 271 6.41 6.16 4.76
CA HIS A 271 5.18 6.36 5.53
C HIS A 271 5.29 5.86 6.96
N MET A 272 5.88 4.68 7.17
CA MET A 272 6.15 4.16 8.51
C MET A 272 7.03 5.13 9.32
N TYR A 273 8.02 5.77 8.69
CA TYR A 273 8.84 6.81 9.32
C TYR A 273 7.98 8.01 9.74
N GLU A 274 7.17 8.55 8.83
CA GLU A 274 6.28 9.69 9.08
C GLU A 274 5.25 9.40 10.19
N GLU A 275 4.75 8.17 10.24
CA GLU A 275 3.80 7.67 11.25
C GLU A 275 4.46 7.29 12.60
N GLY A 276 5.77 7.48 12.74
CA GLY A 276 6.48 7.22 13.98
C GLY A 276 6.67 5.72 14.31
N LYS A 277 6.61 4.83 13.31
CA LYS A 277 6.91 3.42 13.50
C LYS A 277 8.41 3.22 13.63
N VAL A 278 8.84 2.56 14.70
CA VAL A 278 10.28 2.35 14.95
C VAL A 278 10.83 1.23 14.08
N PHE A 279 10.05 0.16 13.92
CA PHE A 279 10.41 -1.02 13.16
C PHE A 279 9.36 -1.39 12.13
N SER A 280 9.82 -1.92 11.00
CA SER A 280 9.00 -2.64 10.04
C SER A 280 9.28 -4.13 10.15
N LEU A 281 8.23 -4.94 10.13
CA LEU A 281 8.26 -6.36 10.38
C LEU A 281 7.61 -7.11 9.21
N LEU A 282 8.11 -8.29 8.86
CA LEU A 282 7.46 -9.20 7.92
C LEU A 282 7.87 -10.65 8.17
N ILE A 283 7.06 -11.58 7.67
CA ILE A 283 7.39 -12.99 7.56
C ILE A 283 7.41 -13.37 6.07
N PRO A 284 8.54 -13.80 5.50
CA PRO A 284 8.60 -14.20 4.10
C PRO A 284 7.78 -15.46 3.84
N ALA A 285 6.93 -15.44 2.80
CA ALA A 285 6.09 -16.58 2.43
C ALA A 285 6.88 -17.80 1.88
N SER A 286 8.15 -17.62 1.53
CA SER A 286 9.06 -18.70 1.11
C SER A 286 10.51 -18.29 1.31
N ASP A 287 11.41 -19.26 1.43
CA ASP A 287 12.85 -19.01 1.66
C ASP A 287 13.48 -18.10 0.60
N GLY A 288 13.06 -18.23 -0.67
CA GLY A 288 13.55 -17.38 -1.77
C GLY A 288 13.19 -15.90 -1.62
N LEU A 289 12.23 -15.55 -0.75
CA LEU A 289 11.86 -14.17 -0.47
C LEU A 289 12.70 -13.53 0.64
N ILE A 290 13.45 -14.29 1.44
CA ILE A 290 14.33 -13.76 2.49
C ILE A 290 15.34 -12.79 1.88
N ASP A 291 16.05 -13.22 0.83
CA ASP A 291 17.03 -12.41 0.11
C ASP A 291 16.37 -11.27 -0.68
N PHE A 292 15.10 -11.45 -1.07
CA PHE A 292 14.35 -10.39 -1.74
C PHE A 292 14.13 -9.20 -0.80
N TYR A 293 13.63 -9.44 0.40
CA TYR A 293 13.40 -8.40 1.40
C TYR A 293 14.70 -7.85 1.98
N ALA A 294 15.76 -8.66 2.05
CA ALA A 294 17.08 -8.19 2.49
C ALA A 294 17.61 -7.01 1.66
N ARG A 295 17.34 -6.99 0.35
CA ARG A 295 17.68 -5.85 -0.53
C ARG A 295 16.93 -4.56 -0.21
N SER A 296 15.87 -4.64 0.61
CA SER A 296 15.12 -3.47 1.10
C SER A 296 15.47 -3.14 2.57
N GLY A 297 16.56 -3.72 3.11
CA GLY A 297 17.07 -3.44 4.45
C GLY A 297 16.45 -4.28 5.57
N TYR A 298 15.73 -5.35 5.24
CA TYR A 298 15.25 -6.31 6.23
C TYR A 298 16.35 -7.32 6.59
N VAL A 299 16.41 -7.72 7.85
CA VAL A 299 17.33 -8.78 8.31
C VAL A 299 16.58 -9.85 9.08
N CYS A 300 16.95 -11.11 8.86
CA CYS A 300 16.46 -12.20 9.70
C CYS A 300 17.12 -12.07 11.07
N CYS A 301 16.31 -12.10 12.13
CA CYS A 301 16.83 -12.22 13.48
C CYS A 301 16.84 -13.70 13.88
N ASN A 302 18.04 -14.25 14.08
CA ASN A 302 18.19 -15.59 14.63
C ASN A 302 17.61 -15.62 16.06
N GLY A 303 17.02 -16.75 16.51
CA GLY A 303 16.93 -17.05 17.95
C GLY A 303 15.56 -17.05 18.66
N VAL A 304 14.42 -16.95 17.97
CA VAL A 304 13.10 -16.95 18.66
C VAL A 304 12.62 -18.35 19.07
N GLY A 305 13.25 -19.42 18.55
CA GLY A 305 12.75 -20.80 18.69
C GLY A 305 13.04 -21.56 19.99
N GLU A 306 13.95 -21.11 20.87
CA GLU A 306 14.43 -21.97 21.97
C GLU A 306 14.33 -21.39 23.40
N ARG A 307 13.67 -20.24 23.62
CA ARG A 307 13.61 -19.60 24.94
C ARG A 307 12.22 -19.20 25.45
N VAL A 308 11.18 -20.01 25.20
CA VAL A 308 9.84 -19.80 25.80
C VAL A 308 9.52 -20.80 26.92
N ASN A 309 10.48 -21.63 27.35
CA ASN A 309 10.33 -22.44 28.56
C ASN A 309 11.12 -21.85 29.71
N ARG A 310 10.56 -20.85 30.42
CA ARG A 310 10.78 -20.54 31.85
C ARG A 310 10.13 -19.21 32.22
N LEU A 311 8.80 -19.19 32.25
CA LEU A 311 8.14 -18.32 33.21
C LEU A 311 8.27 -18.99 34.59
N SER A 312 9.05 -18.36 35.48
CA SER A 312 9.15 -18.74 36.89
C SER A 312 7.92 -18.21 37.61
N VAL A 313 6.94 -19.06 37.90
CA VAL A 313 6.01 -18.85 39.02
C VAL A 313 5.56 -20.21 39.58
N THR A 314 5.63 -20.32 40.91
CA THR A 314 5.23 -21.41 41.85
C THR A 314 4.89 -22.81 41.31
N PRO A 315 5.38 -23.90 41.94
CA PRO A 315 5.07 -25.26 41.51
C PRO A 315 3.55 -25.51 41.55
N PHE A 316 2.93 -25.53 40.38
CA PHE A 316 1.56 -26.01 40.18
C PHE A 316 1.62 -27.50 39.85
N PHE A 317 0.72 -28.28 40.45
CA PHE A 317 0.56 -29.69 40.11
C PHE A 317 -0.36 -29.85 38.88
N VAL A 318 -0.03 -30.79 38.00
CA VAL A 318 -0.78 -31.11 36.77
C VAL A 318 -2.24 -31.50 37.07
N SER A 319 -2.53 -32.01 38.26
CA SER A 319 -3.86 -32.47 38.67
C SER A 319 -4.87 -31.35 38.96
N GLU A 320 -4.53 -30.08 38.74
CA GLU A 320 -5.39 -28.92 39.03
C GLU A 320 -5.72 -28.10 37.78
N ILE A 321 -5.60 -28.69 36.58
CA ILE A 321 -5.96 -28.02 35.33
C ILE A 321 -7.05 -28.76 34.58
N SER A 322 -8.03 -28.01 34.07
CA SER A 322 -9.02 -28.51 33.12
C SER A 322 -8.68 -28.06 31.71
N LEU A 323 -8.84 -28.98 30.76
CA LEU A 323 -8.56 -28.75 29.34
C LEU A 323 -9.87 -28.76 28.56
N THR A 324 -10.06 -27.74 27.74
CA THR A 324 -11.25 -27.61 26.90
C THR A 324 -10.85 -27.17 25.50
N GLN A 325 -11.51 -27.73 24.49
CA GLN A 325 -11.44 -27.19 23.14
C GLN A 325 -12.28 -25.92 23.08
N HIS A 326 -11.69 -24.84 22.55
CA HIS A 326 -12.34 -23.54 22.48
C HIS A 326 -13.08 -23.32 21.17
N SER A 327 -14.06 -22.41 21.21
CA SER A 327 -14.79 -21.95 20.03
C SER A 327 -13.98 -20.93 19.22
N GLU A 328 -14.50 -20.55 18.05
CA GLU A 328 -13.87 -19.63 17.09
C GLU A 328 -13.90 -18.15 17.55
N THR A 329 -14.39 -17.87 18.76
CA THR A 329 -14.64 -16.49 19.24
C THR A 329 -13.56 -16.03 20.20
N ALA A 330 -12.91 -14.92 19.86
CA ALA A 330 -11.95 -14.26 20.74
C ALA A 330 -12.65 -13.61 21.95
N CYS A 331 -12.06 -13.71 23.13
CA CYS A 331 -12.51 -13.00 24.32
C CYS A 331 -11.37 -12.22 24.99
N GLU A 332 -11.70 -11.23 25.83
CA GLU A 332 -10.70 -10.38 26.50
C GLU A 332 -9.73 -11.21 27.35
N GLU A 333 -10.21 -12.25 28.04
CA GLU A 333 -9.35 -13.12 28.87
C GLU A 333 -8.24 -13.79 28.06
N MET A 334 -8.51 -14.19 26.82
CA MET A 334 -7.48 -14.77 25.94
C MET A 334 -6.44 -13.70 25.56
N VAL A 335 -6.89 -12.52 25.16
CA VAL A 335 -6.00 -11.41 24.78
C VAL A 335 -5.12 -10.99 25.96
N ASP A 336 -5.71 -10.85 27.15
CA ASP A 336 -5.00 -10.49 28.38
C ASP A 336 -3.93 -11.53 28.74
N PHE A 337 -4.27 -12.82 28.66
CA PHE A 337 -3.32 -13.90 28.92
C PHE A 337 -2.19 -13.95 27.87
N MET A 338 -2.53 -13.79 26.59
CA MET A 338 -1.54 -13.69 25.51
C MET A 338 -0.58 -12.52 25.74
N GLU A 339 -1.10 -11.33 26.01
CA GLU A 339 -0.31 -10.14 26.28
C GLU A 339 0.58 -10.32 27.52
N GLN A 340 0.08 -10.94 28.59
CA GLN A 340 0.87 -11.24 29.78
C GLN A 340 2.08 -12.14 29.45
N VAL A 341 1.86 -13.21 28.67
CA VAL A 341 2.95 -14.12 28.27
C VAL A 341 3.93 -13.41 27.34
N TYR A 342 3.45 -12.69 26.31
CA TYR A 342 4.32 -11.97 25.38
C TYR A 342 5.14 -10.85 26.04
N ARG A 343 4.60 -10.14 27.03
CA ARG A 343 5.35 -9.11 27.77
C ARG A 343 6.47 -9.67 28.64
N SER A 344 6.44 -10.97 28.95
CA SER A 344 7.54 -11.62 29.66
C SER A 344 8.75 -11.91 28.78
N MET A 345 8.59 -11.83 27.46
CA MET A 345 9.66 -12.02 26.49
C MET A 345 10.48 -10.73 26.30
N PRO A 346 11.77 -10.83 25.91
CA PRO A 346 12.61 -9.65 25.65
C PRO A 346 12.00 -8.71 24.61
N ALA A 347 11.43 -9.26 23.55
CA ALA A 347 10.60 -8.51 22.62
C ALA A 347 9.54 -9.41 21.98
N ALA A 348 8.30 -8.92 21.87
CA ALA A 348 7.19 -9.66 21.27
C ALA A 348 6.13 -8.73 20.67
N VAL A 349 5.57 -9.10 19.52
CA VAL A 349 4.44 -8.40 18.91
C VAL A 349 3.16 -8.75 19.67
N LEU A 350 2.41 -7.72 20.06
CA LEU A 350 1.19 -7.84 20.84
C LEU A 350 -0.01 -7.80 19.90
N HIS A 351 -1.00 -8.64 20.19
CA HIS A 351 -2.21 -8.80 19.40
C HIS A 351 -3.39 -8.16 20.13
N ASP A 352 -4.23 -7.44 19.41
CA ASP A 352 -5.53 -7.00 19.93
C ASP A 352 -6.61 -8.08 19.73
N LYS A 353 -7.82 -7.79 20.22
CA LYS A 353 -8.96 -8.70 20.08
C LYS A 353 -9.35 -8.94 18.63
N ASP A 354 -9.26 -7.93 17.76
CA ASP A 354 -9.58 -8.10 16.35
C ASP A 354 -8.51 -8.93 15.65
N ASP A 355 -7.24 -8.83 16.05
CA ASP A 355 -6.17 -9.69 15.54
C ASP A 355 -6.49 -11.14 15.89
N LEU A 356 -6.71 -11.41 17.18
CA LEU A 356 -7.05 -12.74 17.66
C LEU A 356 -8.32 -13.28 17.00
N GLN A 357 -9.35 -12.46 16.81
CA GLN A 357 -10.58 -12.90 16.15
C GLN A 357 -10.35 -13.31 14.69
N VAL A 358 -9.49 -12.60 13.95
CA VAL A 358 -9.14 -12.97 12.57
C VAL A 358 -8.35 -14.29 12.57
N ILE A 359 -7.38 -14.43 13.46
CA ILE A 359 -6.56 -15.65 13.61
C ILE A 359 -7.42 -16.87 13.93
N LEU A 360 -8.33 -16.76 14.91
CA LEU A 360 -9.17 -17.90 15.33
C LEU A 360 -10.11 -18.36 14.22
N GLN A 361 -10.68 -17.42 13.45
CA GLN A 361 -11.56 -17.76 12.33
C GLN A 361 -10.79 -18.42 11.18
N ASP A 362 -9.64 -17.85 10.80
CA ASP A 362 -8.78 -18.42 9.75
C ASP A 362 -8.33 -19.85 10.11
N MET A 363 -7.91 -20.04 11.35
CA MET A 363 -7.57 -21.34 11.88
C MET A 363 -8.75 -22.29 11.80
N SER A 364 -9.96 -21.87 12.20
CA SER A 364 -11.12 -22.76 12.14
C SER A 364 -11.51 -23.16 10.72
N ASP A 365 -11.52 -22.19 9.81
CA ASP A 365 -11.80 -22.40 8.37
C ASP A 365 -10.81 -23.40 7.75
N SER A 366 -9.58 -23.42 8.27
CA SER A 366 -8.51 -24.35 7.89
C SER A 366 -8.48 -25.66 8.68
N GLY A 367 -9.48 -25.92 9.53
CA GLY A 367 -9.58 -27.16 10.34
C GLY A 367 -8.70 -27.18 11.59
N GLY A 368 -8.16 -26.04 11.99
CA GLY A 368 -7.36 -25.85 13.19
C GLY A 368 -8.13 -26.13 14.49
N ARG A 369 -7.37 -26.25 15.58
CA ARG A 369 -7.89 -26.55 16.92
C ARG A 369 -7.19 -25.67 17.96
N ILE A 370 -7.96 -25.11 18.88
CA ILE A 370 -7.44 -24.37 20.03
C ILE A 370 -7.81 -25.12 21.30
N TRP A 371 -6.81 -25.37 22.14
CA TRP A 371 -6.98 -25.94 23.47
C TRP A 371 -6.68 -24.88 24.52
N LEU A 372 -7.57 -24.75 25.51
CA LEU A 372 -7.37 -23.88 26.65
C LEU A 372 -7.14 -24.73 27.90
N ALA A 373 -6.16 -24.34 28.69
CA ALA A 373 -5.95 -24.84 30.04
C ALA A 373 -6.45 -23.80 31.04
N ARG A 374 -7.30 -24.23 31.98
CA ARG A 374 -7.78 -23.42 33.08
C ARG A 374 -7.37 -24.05 34.40
N ASN A 375 -7.03 -23.22 35.38
CA ASN A 375 -6.86 -23.72 36.74
C ASN A 375 -8.23 -24.11 37.32
N GLU A 376 -8.37 -25.33 37.84
CA GLU A 376 -9.66 -25.86 38.32
C GLU A 376 -10.22 -25.07 39.51
N SER A 377 -9.36 -24.58 40.40
CA SER A 377 -9.79 -23.85 41.60
C SER A 377 -10.27 -22.43 41.28
N SER A 378 -9.53 -21.70 40.44
CA SER A 378 -9.79 -20.29 40.14
C SER A 378 -10.58 -20.06 38.85
N GLN A 379 -10.69 -21.09 38.01
CA GLN A 379 -11.25 -21.05 36.65
C GLN A 379 -10.54 -20.08 35.69
N ARG A 380 -9.40 -19.52 36.10
CA ARG A 380 -8.58 -18.61 35.29
C ARG A 380 -7.83 -19.35 34.19
N LEU A 381 -7.76 -18.75 33.02
CA LEU A 381 -6.92 -19.22 31.92
C LEU A 381 -5.44 -19.26 32.33
N CYS A 382 -4.78 -20.39 32.10
CA CYS A 382 -3.37 -20.62 32.42
C CYS A 382 -2.56 -21.24 31.26
N GLY A 383 -3.20 -21.55 30.13
CA GLY A 383 -2.51 -21.96 28.92
C GLY A 383 -3.41 -22.00 27.68
N MET A 384 -2.79 -21.90 26.51
CA MET A 384 -3.40 -21.89 25.19
C MET A 384 -2.49 -22.62 24.20
N LEU A 385 -3.04 -23.58 23.46
CA LEU A 385 -2.32 -24.31 22.41
C LEU A 385 -3.09 -24.19 21.10
N PHE A 386 -2.41 -23.69 20.07
CA PHE A 386 -2.95 -23.43 18.73
C PHE A 386 -2.36 -24.45 17.75
N LEU A 387 -3.23 -25.26 17.16
CA LEU A 387 -2.86 -26.37 16.29
C LEU A 387 -3.47 -26.20 14.90
N MET A 388 -2.69 -26.50 13.87
CA MET A 388 -3.12 -26.54 12.47
C MET A 388 -2.87 -27.92 11.86
N PRO A 389 -3.79 -28.46 11.07
CA PRO A 389 -3.54 -29.72 10.38
C PRO A 389 -2.45 -29.55 9.31
N GLN A 390 -1.53 -30.52 9.22
CA GLN A 390 -0.48 -30.55 8.20
C GLN A 390 -0.28 -31.98 7.67
N ASN A 391 -0.90 -32.27 6.52
CA ASN A 391 -0.96 -33.62 5.94
C ASN A 391 -1.55 -34.64 6.93
N LYS A 392 -0.73 -35.58 7.42
CA LYS A 392 -1.09 -36.57 8.44
C LYS A 392 -0.69 -36.17 9.85
N ASP A 393 0.04 -35.06 9.99
CA ASP A 393 0.62 -34.55 11.23
C ASP A 393 -0.07 -33.23 11.61
N TRP A 394 0.33 -32.65 12.73
CA TRP A 394 -0.26 -31.41 13.27
C TRP A 394 0.84 -30.43 13.65
N LEU A 395 0.66 -29.19 13.25
CA LEU A 395 1.60 -28.10 13.47
C LEU A 395 1.18 -27.27 14.67
N ILE A 396 2.07 -27.13 15.65
CA ILE A 396 1.95 -26.19 16.75
C ILE A 396 2.30 -24.80 16.21
N LYS A 397 1.25 -24.03 15.89
CA LYS A 397 1.38 -22.62 15.54
C LYS A 397 1.84 -21.82 16.74
N GLU A 398 1.30 -22.10 17.92
CA GLU A 398 1.65 -21.40 19.16
C GLU A 398 1.31 -22.22 20.40
N CYS A 399 2.12 -22.09 21.45
CA CYS A 399 1.87 -22.71 22.75
C CYS A 399 2.23 -21.71 23.87
N LEU A 400 1.21 -21.05 24.42
CA LEU A 400 1.34 -20.09 25.52
C LEU A 400 0.94 -20.77 26.82
N ALA A 401 1.77 -20.72 27.84
CA ALA A 401 1.47 -21.36 29.12
C ALA A 401 2.10 -20.59 30.27
N ALA A 402 1.44 -20.64 31.43
CA ALA A 402 1.97 -20.04 32.65
C ALA A 402 3.33 -20.63 33.07
N ASN A 403 3.58 -21.90 32.72
CA ASN A 403 4.85 -22.60 32.94
C ASN A 403 4.97 -23.82 32.00
N SER A 404 6.14 -24.46 31.99
CA SER A 404 6.41 -25.63 31.13
C SER A 404 5.54 -26.84 31.45
N VAL A 405 5.10 -27.01 32.71
CA VAL A 405 4.24 -28.12 33.12
C VAL A 405 2.88 -28.03 32.42
N VAL A 406 2.28 -26.84 32.38
CA VAL A 406 1.02 -26.62 31.66
C VAL A 406 1.21 -26.76 30.15
N ALA A 407 2.33 -26.29 29.59
CA ALA A 407 2.64 -26.46 28.17
C ALA A 407 2.76 -27.94 27.78
N ASP A 408 3.51 -28.72 28.56
CA ASP A 408 3.71 -30.15 28.33
C ASP A 408 2.39 -30.92 28.43
N GLU A 409 1.53 -30.55 29.39
CA GLU A 409 0.22 -31.17 29.56
C GLU A 409 -0.73 -30.84 28.40
N LEU A 410 -0.76 -29.59 27.93
CA LEU A 410 -1.51 -29.20 26.73
C LEU A 410 -1.08 -30.03 25.52
N LYS A 411 0.24 -30.12 25.27
CA LYS A 411 0.80 -30.89 24.15
C LYS A 411 0.50 -32.39 24.31
N ARG A 412 0.64 -32.95 25.50
CA ARG A 412 0.38 -34.37 25.79
C ARG A 412 -1.09 -34.73 25.55
N THR A 413 -2.02 -33.90 26.03
CA THR A 413 -3.44 -34.15 25.85
C THR A 413 -3.85 -34.02 24.39
N ALA A 414 -3.39 -32.96 23.69
CA ALA A 414 -3.62 -32.84 22.26
C ALA A 414 -3.04 -34.03 21.46
N GLN A 415 -1.83 -34.48 21.81
CA GLN A 415 -1.19 -35.64 21.19
C GLN A 415 -2.03 -36.93 21.37
N ASN A 416 -2.66 -37.11 22.54
CA ASN A 416 -3.45 -38.30 22.85
C ASN A 416 -4.87 -38.24 22.25
N GLU A 417 -5.56 -37.11 22.37
CA GLU A 417 -6.97 -36.99 21.99
C GLU A 417 -7.17 -36.66 20.52
N LEU A 418 -6.32 -35.81 19.94
CA LEU A 418 -6.48 -35.32 18.58
C LEU A 418 -5.58 -36.07 17.58
N CYS A 419 -4.41 -36.53 18.03
CA CYS A 419 -3.32 -36.96 17.14
C CYS A 419 -2.70 -38.32 17.50
N PRO A 420 -3.42 -39.36 17.96
CA PRO A 420 -2.79 -40.55 18.56
C PRO A 420 -1.82 -41.30 17.63
N GLU A 421 -2.03 -41.23 16.31
CA GLU A 421 -1.18 -41.84 15.28
C GLU A 421 -0.34 -40.81 14.48
N SER A 422 -0.45 -39.53 14.84
CA SER A 422 0.12 -38.37 14.15
C SER A 422 1.16 -37.67 15.03
N ARG A 423 2.04 -36.85 14.49
CA ARG A 423 3.02 -36.09 15.28
C ARG A 423 2.58 -34.64 15.48
N LEU A 424 2.83 -34.11 16.68
CA LEU A 424 2.90 -32.67 16.90
C LEU A 424 4.28 -32.15 16.49
N MET A 425 4.32 -31.12 15.66
CA MET A 425 5.54 -30.49 15.15
C MET A 425 5.53 -29.00 15.48
N ASP A 426 6.64 -28.42 15.91
CA ASP A 426 6.74 -26.97 16.09
C ASP A 426 6.93 -26.27 14.73
N GLU A 427 6.17 -25.19 14.51
CA GLU A 427 6.36 -24.34 13.33
C GLU A 427 7.68 -23.57 13.42
N ALA A 428 8.48 -23.69 12.36
CA ALA A 428 9.62 -22.82 12.12
C ALA A 428 9.17 -21.56 11.36
N PHE A 429 9.69 -20.40 11.74
CA PHE A 429 9.42 -19.13 11.07
C PHE A 429 10.72 -18.29 11.01
N CYS A 430 10.99 -17.61 9.88
CA CYS A 430 11.98 -16.53 9.85
C CYS A 430 11.26 -15.19 9.94
N THR A 431 11.40 -14.57 11.10
CA THR A 431 11.06 -13.17 11.31
C THR A 431 12.11 -12.29 10.64
N GLN A 432 11.68 -11.34 9.80
CA GLN A 432 12.54 -10.26 9.33
C GLN A 432 12.12 -8.89 9.88
N ILE A 433 13.11 -8.07 10.21
CA ILE A 433 12.95 -6.73 10.76
C ILE A 433 13.78 -5.71 9.98
N LYS A 434 13.25 -4.50 9.81
CA LYS A 434 13.99 -3.31 9.37
C LYS A 434 13.86 -2.22 10.43
N VAL A 435 14.98 -1.58 10.78
CA VAL A 435 14.96 -0.34 11.57
C VAL A 435 14.49 0.80 10.67
N VAL A 436 13.36 1.40 11.01
CA VAL A 436 12.78 2.52 10.24
C VAL A 436 13.26 3.85 10.81
N ARG A 437 13.26 4.00 12.14
CA ARG A 437 13.66 5.23 12.83
C ARG A 437 14.85 4.96 13.74
N VAL A 438 16.05 5.27 13.27
CA VAL A 438 17.32 4.91 13.94
C VAL A 438 17.41 5.58 15.30
N PHE A 439 17.14 6.89 15.37
CA PHE A 439 17.26 7.62 16.62
C PHE A 439 16.28 7.12 17.70
N ASP A 440 15.07 6.73 17.30
CA ASP A 440 14.08 6.18 18.23
C ASP A 440 14.45 4.77 18.70
N ALA A 441 15.00 3.93 17.81
CA ALA A 441 15.51 2.62 18.17
C ALA A 441 16.68 2.70 19.16
N LEU A 442 17.61 3.64 18.97
CA LEU A 442 18.74 3.84 19.89
C LEU A 442 18.30 4.43 21.24
N LYS A 443 17.27 5.28 21.28
CA LYS A 443 16.66 5.73 22.54
C LYS A 443 16.03 4.57 23.32
N LEU A 444 15.39 3.63 22.62
CA LEU A 444 14.85 2.41 23.26
C LEU A 444 15.99 1.58 23.85
N TYR A 445 17.04 1.32 23.07
CA TYR A 445 18.21 0.59 23.54
C TYR A 445 18.85 1.24 24.78
N ALA A 446 19.10 2.55 24.72
CA ALA A 446 19.69 3.29 25.84
C ALA A 446 18.85 3.13 27.12
N ARG A 447 17.52 3.22 27.01
CA ARG A 447 16.60 3.10 28.15
C ARG A 447 16.63 1.70 28.78
N VAL A 448 16.84 0.66 27.99
CA VAL A 448 16.94 -0.73 28.46
C VAL A 448 18.34 -1.05 29.02
N HIS A 449 19.37 -0.38 28.51
CA HIS A 449 20.76 -0.54 28.89
C HIS A 449 21.33 0.75 29.52
N PRO A 450 20.89 1.16 30.72
CA PRO A 450 21.36 2.39 31.36
C PRO A 450 22.86 2.40 31.66
N GLU A 451 23.50 1.24 31.71
CA GLU A 451 24.95 1.02 31.85
C GLU A 451 25.75 1.27 30.57
N ALA A 452 25.08 1.33 29.41
CA ALA A 452 25.74 1.58 28.14
C ALA A 452 26.36 2.98 28.12
N ASP A 453 27.64 3.06 27.75
CA ASP A 453 28.38 4.31 27.52
C ASP A 453 29.28 4.15 26.29
N PHE A 454 28.81 4.61 25.15
CA PHE A 454 29.58 4.63 23.91
C PHE A 454 28.97 5.58 22.88
N THR A 455 29.80 5.95 21.91
CA THR A 455 29.37 6.61 20.68
C THR A 455 29.30 5.59 19.54
N LEU A 456 28.30 5.72 18.68
CA LEU A 456 28.21 4.93 17.46
C LEU A 456 27.86 5.79 16.24
N GLU A 457 28.48 5.50 15.10
CA GLU A 457 28.05 6.02 13.80
C GLU A 457 27.11 5.02 13.14
N VAL A 458 26.00 5.52 12.60
CA VAL A 458 25.08 4.72 11.78
C VAL A 458 25.11 5.20 10.35
N THR A 459 25.28 4.26 9.42
CA THR A 459 25.33 4.48 7.97
C THR A 459 24.34 3.56 7.23
N GLY A 460 24.18 3.71 5.92
CA GLY A 460 23.40 2.80 5.08
C GLY A 460 22.15 3.45 4.45
N ASP A 461 21.15 2.62 4.14
CA ASP A 461 19.86 3.04 3.55
C ASP A 461 18.95 3.70 4.60
N LEU A 462 19.34 4.89 5.05
CA LEU A 462 18.68 5.66 6.09
C LEU A 462 17.50 6.49 5.53
N LEU A 463 16.45 6.66 6.34
CA LEU A 463 15.22 7.32 5.93
C LEU A 463 15.09 8.74 6.50
N ALA A 464 14.61 9.66 5.67
CA ALA A 464 14.15 11.00 6.04
C ALA A 464 15.09 11.77 7.01
N GLY A 465 14.67 12.03 8.26
CA GLY A 465 15.49 12.77 9.24
C GLY A 465 16.79 12.09 9.67
N ASP A 466 16.93 10.81 9.35
CA ASP A 466 18.16 10.02 9.53
C ASP A 466 18.95 9.88 8.20
N ALA A 467 18.52 10.47 7.07
CA ALA A 467 19.06 10.21 5.73
C ALA A 467 20.56 10.54 5.51
N ALA A 468 21.22 11.17 6.48
CA ALA A 468 22.67 11.38 6.47
C ALA A 468 23.31 10.62 7.65
N PRO A 469 24.47 9.97 7.43
CA PRO A 469 25.25 9.39 8.51
C PRO A 469 25.37 10.32 9.71
N ALA A 470 25.23 9.75 10.89
CA ALA A 470 25.24 10.49 12.13
C ALA A 470 25.87 9.68 13.25
N VAL A 471 26.56 10.40 14.13
CA VAL A 471 27.09 9.84 15.37
C VAL A 471 26.09 10.08 16.49
N TYR A 472 25.81 9.04 17.25
CA TYR A 472 24.92 9.05 18.39
C TYR A 472 25.70 8.71 19.65
N LEU A 473 25.46 9.45 20.73
CA LEU A 473 25.93 9.13 22.07
C LEU A 473 24.83 8.36 22.81
N VAL A 474 25.15 7.16 23.28
CA VAL A 474 24.32 6.36 24.20
C VAL A 474 25.00 6.38 25.56
N ARG A 475 24.36 7.01 26.55
CA ARG A 475 24.91 7.15 27.91
C ARG A 475 23.79 7.34 28.93
N ASN A 476 23.91 6.71 30.10
CA ASN A 476 23.06 6.93 31.26
C ASN A 476 21.55 6.83 30.95
N GLY A 477 21.14 5.81 30.18
CA GLY A 477 19.73 5.63 29.84
C GLY A 477 19.21 6.53 28.71
N GLN A 478 20.07 7.35 28.10
CA GLN A 478 19.68 8.35 27.11
C GLN A 478 20.47 8.19 25.80
N CYS A 479 19.85 8.63 24.70
CA CYS A 479 20.50 8.73 23.40
C CYS A 479 20.37 10.16 22.85
N SER A 480 21.46 10.70 22.30
CA SER A 480 21.49 12.01 21.66
C SER A 480 22.29 11.96 20.36
N ARG A 481 21.90 12.76 19.37
CA ARG A 481 22.65 12.93 18.11
C ARG A 481 23.75 13.98 18.34
N LEU A 482 24.98 13.65 17.94
CA LEU A 482 26.13 14.55 18.05
C LEU A 482 26.32 15.40 16.79
N GLU A 483 27.14 16.44 16.90
CA GLU A 483 27.52 17.30 15.78
C GLU A 483 28.34 16.55 14.71
N GLN A 484 28.35 17.06 13.48
CA GLN A 484 29.14 16.48 12.40
C GLN A 484 30.63 16.46 12.74
N GLY A 485 31.30 15.34 12.44
CA GLY A 485 32.72 15.14 12.72
C GLY A 485 33.05 14.63 14.13
N ALA A 486 32.03 14.35 14.95
CA ALA A 486 32.24 13.65 16.23
C ALA A 486 32.90 12.27 16.02
N HIS A 487 33.72 11.84 16.98
CA HIS A 487 34.30 10.50 16.98
C HIS A 487 33.25 9.46 17.35
N ALA A 488 33.29 8.31 16.68
CA ALA A 488 32.46 7.14 17.00
C ALA A 488 33.33 5.98 17.48
N ASP A 489 32.98 5.39 18.63
CA ASP A 489 33.66 4.20 19.17
C ASP A 489 33.31 2.94 18.37
N ARG A 490 32.12 2.94 17.73
CA ARG A 490 31.58 1.81 16.97
C ARG A 490 30.93 2.30 15.68
N ASN A 491 30.94 1.47 14.65
CA ASN A 491 30.30 1.75 13.37
C ASN A 491 29.29 0.65 13.05
N TYR A 492 28.06 1.04 12.71
CA TYR A 492 27.00 0.13 12.30
C TYR A 492 26.41 0.59 10.96
N THR A 493 26.02 -0.36 10.11
CA THR A 493 25.00 -0.07 9.10
C THR A 493 23.62 -0.20 9.75
N VAL A 494 22.60 0.45 9.18
CA VAL A 494 21.22 0.34 9.69
C VAL A 494 20.72 -1.11 9.71
N GLU A 495 21.18 -1.95 8.79
CA GLU A 495 20.86 -3.39 8.72
C GLU A 495 21.57 -4.20 9.82
N ALA A 496 22.69 -3.71 10.34
CA ALA A 496 23.41 -4.35 11.45
C ALA A 496 22.84 -3.95 12.82
N LEU A 497 22.10 -2.84 12.93
CA LEU A 497 21.53 -2.37 14.20
C LEU A 497 20.64 -3.40 14.92
N PRO A 498 19.79 -4.20 14.25
CA PRO A 498 19.03 -5.24 14.95
C PRO A 498 19.88 -6.20 15.76
N GLN A 499 21.14 -6.45 15.40
CA GLN A 499 22.04 -7.29 16.20
C GLN A 499 22.40 -6.63 17.55
N LEU A 500 22.57 -5.32 17.57
CA LEU A 500 22.77 -4.53 18.80
C LEU A 500 21.48 -4.46 19.61
N LEU A 501 20.36 -4.22 18.95
CA LEU A 501 19.08 -3.94 19.61
C LEU A 501 18.44 -5.18 20.24
N PHE A 502 18.74 -6.38 19.76
CA PHE A 502 18.01 -7.59 20.14
C PHE A 502 18.88 -8.69 20.76
N ASP A 503 20.13 -8.41 21.15
CA ASP A 503 21.00 -9.29 21.96
C ASP A 503 20.91 -10.80 21.57
N HIS A 504 21.05 -11.08 20.26
CA HIS A 504 20.98 -12.39 19.61
C HIS A 504 19.59 -13.08 19.49
N GLY A 505 18.48 -12.34 19.64
CA GLY A 505 17.11 -12.87 19.50
C GLY A 505 16.09 -11.80 19.09
N GLY A 506 15.59 -11.84 17.85
CA GLY A 506 14.62 -10.85 17.34
C GLY A 506 13.25 -10.86 18.05
N PRO A 507 12.32 -9.97 17.65
CA PRO A 507 11.01 -9.95 18.26
C PRO A 507 10.25 -11.24 17.99
N TYR A 508 9.60 -11.75 19.04
CA TYR A 508 8.69 -12.87 18.97
C TYR A 508 7.45 -12.50 18.16
N MET A 509 7.22 -13.21 17.06
CA MET A 509 6.17 -12.92 16.08
C MET A 509 5.49 -14.20 15.61
N ARG A 510 4.73 -14.82 16.51
CA ARG A 510 3.84 -15.93 16.17
C ARG A 510 2.40 -15.46 16.07
N LEU A 511 1.57 -16.26 15.39
CA LEU A 511 0.16 -15.95 15.11
C LEU A 511 -0.04 -14.63 14.33
N MET A 512 0.93 -14.23 13.51
CA MET A 512 0.76 -13.09 12.61
C MET A 512 -0.23 -13.44 11.48
N LEU A 513 -0.95 -12.43 10.99
CA LEU A 513 -1.82 -12.53 9.82
C LEU A 513 -0.98 -12.67 8.55
N ASN A 514 -0.77 -13.90 8.08
CA ASN A 514 0.14 -14.24 6.98
C ASN A 514 -0.55 -14.90 5.80
#